data_AF-M7AR14-F1
#
_entry.id   AF-M7AR14-F1
#
_cell.length_a   1.000
_cell.length_b   1.000
_cell.length_c   1.000
_cell.angle_alpha   90.00
_cell.angle_beta   90.00
_cell.angle_gamma   90.00
#
_symmetry.space_group_name_H-M   'P 1'
#
loop_
_entity.id
_entity.type
_entity.pdbx_description
1 polymer ?
#
loop_
_entity_poly.entity_id
_entity_poly.type
_entity_poly.pdbx_seq_one_letter_code
_entity_poly.pdbx_strand_id
1 'polypeptide(L)' 'SLRSFATSTRHQMKNKVPEHQKLFQADNGLPVHLKGGIMDGLLYRLTMAITVFGRCRSRLRMSGF' A
#
# COMPACT_ATOMS: atom_id res chain seq x y z
N SER A 1 1.92 14.89 -48.59
CA SER A 1 2.31 14.22 -47.32
C SER A 1 1.07 14.18 -46.42
N LEU A 2 0.41 13.02 -46.32
CA LEU A 2 -0.74 12.84 -45.43
C LEU A 2 -0.23 12.79 -43.99
N ARG A 3 -0.62 13.78 -43.16
CA ARG A 3 -0.37 13.75 -41.72
C ARG A 3 -1.20 12.61 -41.14
N SER A 4 -0.53 11.51 -40.83
CA SER A 4 -1.10 10.40 -40.07
C SER A 4 -1.58 10.94 -38.72
N PHE A 5 -2.89 11.08 -38.56
CA PHE A 5 -3.50 11.30 -37.26
C PHE A 5 -3.45 9.97 -36.50
N ALA A 6 -2.31 9.71 -35.85
CA ALA A 6 -2.20 8.67 -34.85
C ALA A 6 -3.12 9.06 -33.68
N THR A 7 -4.38 8.62 -33.72
CA THR A 7 -5.25 8.62 -32.55
C THR A 7 -4.76 7.51 -31.62
N SER A 8 -3.66 7.76 -30.90
CA SER A 8 -3.42 6.99 -29.69
C SER A 8 -4.52 7.41 -28.73
N THR A 9 -5.40 6.50 -28.33
CA THR A 9 -6.36 6.70 -27.25
C THR A 9 -5.58 7.04 -25.98
N ARG A 10 -5.17 8.31 -25.82
CA ARG A 10 -4.45 8.79 -24.65
C ARG A 10 -5.49 8.87 -23.56
N HIS A 11 -5.72 7.75 -22.88
CA HIS A 11 -6.26 7.76 -21.53
C HIS A 11 -5.26 8.58 -20.70
N GLN A 12 -5.45 9.91 -20.72
CA GLN A 12 -4.74 10.85 -19.87
C GLN A 12 -5.14 10.47 -18.45
N MET A 13 -4.37 9.61 -17.80
CA MET A 13 -4.53 9.37 -16.37
C MET A 13 -4.46 10.75 -15.71
N LYS A 14 -5.56 11.17 -15.08
CA LYS A 14 -5.63 12.48 -14.43
C LYS A 14 -4.60 12.52 -13.31
N ASN A 15 -3.94 13.66 -13.12
CA ASN A 15 -3.02 13.83 -12.00
C ASN A 15 -3.79 13.70 -10.67
N LYS A 16 -3.40 12.70 -9.87
CA LYS A 16 -3.99 12.40 -8.55
C LYS A 16 -3.12 12.85 -7.37
N VAL A 17 -1.96 13.45 -7.62
CA VAL A 17 -1.04 13.92 -6.57
C VAL A 17 -1.73 14.86 -5.56
N PRO A 18 -2.56 15.85 -5.97
CA PRO A 18 -3.24 16.72 -5.01
C PRO A 18 -4.20 15.97 -4.08
N GLU A 19 -4.83 14.90 -4.55
CA GLU A 19 -5.75 14.08 -3.74
C GLU A 19 -4.96 13.29 -2.69
N HIS A 20 -3.84 12.67 -3.09
CA HIS A 20 -2.96 11.95 -2.16
C HIS A 20 -2.26 12.89 -1.17
N GLN A 21 -1.83 14.07 -1.60
CA GLN A 21 -1.26 15.07 -0.69
C GLN A 21 -2.25 15.46 0.40
N LYS A 22 -3.52 15.75 0.06
CA LYS A 22 -4.57 16.01 1.05
C LYS A 22 -4.76 14.85 2.02
N LEU A 23 -4.81 13.63 1.53
CA LEU A 23 -4.97 12.44 2.37
C LEU A 23 -3.80 12.26 3.34
N PHE A 24 -2.57 12.32 2.85
CA PHE A 24 -1.37 12.06 3.66
C PHE A 24 -0.89 13.25 4.49
N GLN A 25 -1.38 14.46 4.24
CA GLN A 25 -1.10 15.65 5.03
C GLN A 25 -2.24 16.05 5.97
N ALA A 26 -3.38 15.34 5.94
CA ALA A 26 -4.47 15.58 6.90
C ALA A 26 -3.97 15.46 8.35
N ASP A 27 -4.30 16.44 9.18
CA ASP A 27 -3.92 16.44 10.60
C ASP A 27 -4.93 15.63 11.43
N ASN A 28 -4.86 14.30 11.29
CA ASN A 28 -5.78 13.36 11.91
C ASN A 28 -5.10 12.47 12.97
N GLY A 29 -3.85 12.77 13.34
CA GLY A 29 -3.07 12.01 14.33
C GLY A 29 -2.73 10.57 13.92
N LEU A 30 -3.09 10.11 12.71
CA LEU A 30 -2.78 8.76 12.25
C LEU A 30 -1.33 8.67 11.81
N PRO A 31 -0.61 7.58 12.16
CA PRO A 31 0.72 7.34 11.65
C PRO A 31 0.67 7.07 10.13
N VAL A 32 1.74 7.42 9.41
CA VAL A 32 1.78 7.37 7.94
C VAL A 32 1.42 5.99 7.35
N HIS A 33 1.73 4.90 8.04
CA HIS A 33 1.44 3.53 7.60
C HIS A 33 0.00 3.05 7.82
N LEU A 34 -0.88 3.90 8.40
CA LEU A 34 -2.32 3.64 8.53
C LEU A 34 -3.15 4.73 7.83
N LYS A 35 -2.49 5.71 7.21
CA LYS A 35 -3.14 6.91 6.70
C LYS A 35 -3.93 6.67 5.40
N GLY A 36 -3.68 5.56 4.71
CA GLY A 36 -4.47 5.06 3.59
C GLY A 36 -5.77 4.35 4.00
N GLY A 37 -6.01 4.13 5.31
CA GLY A 37 -7.29 3.69 5.85
C GLY A 37 -7.36 2.21 6.21
N ILE A 38 -8.54 1.60 6.02
CA ILE A 38 -8.86 0.26 6.53
C ILE A 38 -7.94 -0.83 5.93
N MET A 39 -7.60 -0.69 4.65
CA MET A 39 -6.73 -1.65 3.95
C MET A 39 -5.33 -1.71 4.55
N ASP A 40 -4.76 -0.55 4.93
CA ASP A 40 -3.46 -0.47 5.59
C ASP A 40 -3.48 -1.22 6.94
N GLY A 41 -4.55 -1.02 7.72
CA GLY A 41 -4.72 -1.71 9.00
C GLY A 41 -4.87 -3.23 8.86
N LEU A 42 -5.61 -3.70 7.84
CA LEU A 42 -5.75 -5.12 7.55
C LEU A 42 -4.40 -5.73 7.13
N LEU A 43 -3.67 -5.04 6.24
CA LEU A 43 -2.37 -5.49 5.77
C LEU A 43 -1.37 -5.56 6.92
N TYR A 44 -1.32 -4.54 7.78
CA TYR A 44 -0.46 -4.53 8.97
C TYR A 44 -0.72 -5.72 9.89
N ARG A 45 -2.00 -5.98 10.21
CA ARG A 45 -2.39 -7.10 11.08
C ARG A 45 -2.00 -8.45 10.48
N LEU A 46 -2.22 -8.63 9.17
CA LEU A 46 -1.86 -9.84 8.45
C LEU A 46 -0.34 -10.06 8.47
N THR A 47 0.45 -9.03 8.13
CA THR A 47 1.91 -9.10 8.16
C THR A 47 2.42 -9.44 9.55
N MET A 48 1.90 -8.77 10.58
CA MET A 48 2.29 -9.05 11.96
C MET A 48 1.97 -10.49 12.37
N ALA A 49 0.79 -10.99 12.03
CA ALA A 49 0.40 -12.37 12.31
C ALA A 49 1.35 -13.38 11.66
N ILE A 50 1.69 -13.18 10.38
CA ILE A 50 2.62 -14.04 9.64
C ILE A 50 4.02 -13.99 10.27
N THR A 51 4.54 -12.81 10.60
CA THR A 51 5.87 -12.65 11.19
C THR A 51 5.97 -13.28 12.58
N VAL A 52 4.98 -13.03 13.44
CA VAL A 52 4.93 -13.61 14.80
C VAL A 52 4.79 -15.13 14.71
N PHE A 53 3.89 -15.63 13.86
CA PHE A 53 3.72 -17.07 13.64
C PHE A 53 5.01 -17.73 13.15
N GLY A 54 5.65 -17.15 12.12
CA GLY A 54 6.92 -17.65 11.59
C GLY A 54 8.03 -17.67 12.64
N ARG A 55 8.14 -16.62 13.46
CA ARG A 55 9.09 -16.55 14.58
C ARG A 55 8.80 -17.60 15.63
N CYS A 56 7.54 -17.79 16.02
CA CYS A 56 7.13 -18.80 16.99
C CYS A 56 7.45 -20.22 16.48
N ARG A 57 7.07 -20.55 15.24
CA ARG A 57 7.39 -21.84 14.61
C ARG A 57 8.89 -22.08 14.55
N SER A 58 9.67 -21.05 14.20
CA SER A 58 11.13 -21.14 14.14
C SER A 58 11.74 -21.38 15.52
N ARG A 59 11.24 -20.69 16.56
CA ARG A 59 11.67 -20.88 17.94
C ARG A 59 11.31 -22.28 18.45
N LEU A 60 10.11 -22.77 18.17
CA LEU A 60 9.68 -24.14 18.54
C LEU A 60 10.61 -25.18 17.93
N ARG A 61 10.88 -25.08 16.62
CA ARG A 61 11.85 -25.96 15.93
C ARG A 61 13.25 -25.92 16.54
N MET A 62 13.73 -24.74 16.93
CA MET A 62 15.06 -24.61 17.58
C MET A 62 15.07 -25.11 19.03
N SER A 63 13.90 -25.25 19.66
CA SER A 63 13.76 -25.74 21.04
C SER A 63 13.68 -27.28 21.11
N GLY A 64 13.75 -27.98 19.97
CA GLY A 64 13.88 -29.45 19.91
C GLY A 64 12.62 -30.23 20.27
N PHE A 65 11.45 -29.59 20.29
CA PHE A 65 10.13 -30.25 20.34
C PHE A 65 9.57 -30.45 18.93
#